data_AF-A0A0R1TTN0-F1
#
_entry.id   AF-A0A0R1TTN0-F1
#
_cell.length_a   1.000
_cell.length_b   1.000
_cell.length_c   1.000
_cell.angle_alpha   90.00
_cell.angle_beta   90.00
_cell.angle_gamma   90.00
#
_symmetry.space_group_name_H-M   'P 1'
#
loop_
_entity.id
_entity.type
_entity.pdbx_description
1 polymer ?
#
loop_
_entity_poly.entity_id
_entity_poly.type
_entity_poly.pdbx_seq_one_letter_code
_entity_poly.pdbx_strand_id
1 'polypeptide(L)'
;MKEKNDYWEQREKEWISSRIKKDQSYLDKMAERYQVLIGDIEKQVNSFYSKYALDNGLSMSEAIRKVDKFDVKAFEREAKRLVESRDFSANANKQLKIYNATMKINRLEYLKAQVGLELVKVTNKEQKELDEYLNTAYLDEVKRQSGILSKHKSQEVAKKARVVASASFQGATWSDRLWINQTVLKTKLDALISRAMIQGTNPTQLVSMLRKNVAQEVKNATSVIERLVITEAARVQDEATMRSFRANGFKFCKWIAEPTACKYCKEMAERSTEYGIGVYPVMDASMIPKHPRCRCSKAAYWVDKENLAPGIFEKWFGKKEKNEPKEVFHDYPSDIDTIVKRFVSDKNVQALGEKRAKEYAYRLSKAPEQYQKIFAMYKDKVEIANISKDVANNSYDPMDKKIYLRDVAFAKSSIQKEYDLVYHEFAHAIDNSLKNVSTKDEFKLEDTLRKEVVEGVEKYLSIHYPNLKNTRRESKTFSISLDNGLFSKENITKTGNIADIYSGITGVILSYGHAPGYYDTKGKIASEFFAETVSTAINNPEAYEFQKVIAPKSTMIIEKIIKEVLK
;
A
#
# COMPACT_ATOMS: atom_id res chain seq x y z
N MET A 1 -19.70 24.15 -29.13
CA MET A 1 -19.05 23.38 -28.04
C MET A 1 -18.24 22.19 -28.56
N LYS A 2 -18.63 21.56 -29.67
CA LYS A 2 -17.82 20.61 -30.45
C LYS A 2 -16.36 21.05 -30.70
N GLU A 3 -16.15 22.30 -31.12
CA GLU A 3 -14.80 22.89 -31.30
C GLU A 3 -13.93 22.86 -30.03
N LYS A 4 -14.52 22.94 -28.83
CA LYS A 4 -13.76 22.85 -27.56
C LYS A 4 -13.37 21.40 -27.24
N ASN A 5 -14.23 20.42 -27.54
CA ASN A 5 -13.91 19.01 -27.32
C ASN A 5 -12.84 18.52 -28.30
N ASP A 6 -12.98 18.83 -29.60
CA ASP A 6 -12.00 18.47 -30.63
C ASP A 6 -10.60 19.05 -30.31
N TYR A 7 -10.56 20.27 -29.78
CA TYR A 7 -9.35 20.91 -29.29
C TYR A 7 -8.68 20.14 -28.13
N TRP A 8 -9.45 19.70 -27.14
CA TRP A 8 -8.91 18.93 -26.01
C TRP A 8 -8.42 17.55 -26.43
N GLU A 9 -9.13 16.90 -27.35
CA GLU A 9 -8.73 15.61 -27.90
C GLU A 9 -7.44 15.70 -28.72
N GLN A 10 -7.33 16.70 -29.60
CA GLN A 10 -6.15 16.89 -30.44
C GLN A 10 -4.90 17.20 -29.60
N ARG A 11 -5.05 18.08 -28.60
CA ARG A 11 -3.97 18.38 -27.67
C ARG A 11 -3.54 17.16 -26.85
N GLU A 12 -4.47 16.31 -26.46
CA GLU A 12 -4.16 15.11 -25.70
C GLU A 12 -3.42 14.08 -26.56
N LYS A 13 -3.75 13.95 -27.86
CA LYS A 13 -2.99 13.13 -28.83
C LYS A 13 -1.57 13.65 -29.05
N GLU A 14 -1.39 14.96 -29.16
CA GLU A 14 -0.07 15.61 -29.24
C GLU A 14 0.75 15.36 -27.97
N TRP A 15 0.09 15.44 -26.81
CA TRP A 15 0.72 15.16 -25.53
C TRP A 15 1.18 13.70 -25.41
N ILE A 16 0.34 12.72 -25.80
CA ILE A 16 0.75 11.31 -25.84
C ILE A 16 1.99 11.13 -26.71
N SER A 17 2.06 11.80 -27.85
CA SER A 17 3.21 11.73 -28.76
C SER A 17 4.49 12.32 -28.15
N SER A 18 4.38 13.44 -27.42
CA SER A 18 5.49 14.03 -26.66
C SER A 18 5.94 13.12 -25.52
N ARG A 19 4.99 12.53 -24.80
CA ARG A 19 5.24 11.57 -23.72
C ARG A 19 6.01 10.35 -24.22
N ILE A 20 5.59 9.75 -25.32
CA ILE A 20 6.29 8.59 -25.90
C ILE A 20 7.77 8.90 -26.15
N LYS A 21 8.09 10.11 -26.63
CA LYS A 21 9.49 10.55 -26.81
C LYS A 21 10.24 10.74 -25.50
N LYS A 22 9.60 11.32 -24.47
CA LYS A 22 10.17 11.48 -23.12
C LYS A 22 10.45 10.12 -22.47
N ASP A 23 9.48 9.21 -22.52
CA ASP A 23 9.61 7.83 -22.03
C ASP A 23 10.81 7.17 -22.74
N GLN A 24 10.88 7.25 -24.08
CA GLN A 24 11.96 6.63 -24.84
C GLN A 24 13.33 7.18 -24.44
N SER A 25 13.47 8.51 -24.29
CA SER A 25 14.74 9.12 -23.86
C SER A 25 15.19 8.64 -22.47
N TYR A 26 14.25 8.41 -21.55
CA TYR A 26 14.56 7.82 -20.25
C TYR A 26 14.97 6.34 -20.38
N LEU A 27 14.23 5.56 -21.17
CA LEU A 27 14.51 4.15 -21.40
C LEU A 27 15.87 3.92 -22.07
N ASP A 28 16.29 4.80 -22.97
CA ASP A 28 17.60 4.72 -23.62
C ASP A 28 18.74 4.91 -22.59
N LYS A 29 18.63 5.91 -21.71
CA LYS A 29 19.58 6.14 -20.60
C LYS A 29 19.59 4.97 -19.61
N MET A 30 18.43 4.38 -19.35
CA MET A 30 18.32 3.17 -18.52
C MET A 30 19.05 2.01 -19.19
N ALA A 31 18.82 1.77 -20.48
CA ALA A 31 19.50 0.70 -21.21
C ALA A 31 21.03 0.88 -21.17
N GLU A 32 21.54 2.12 -21.31
CA GLU A 32 22.97 2.42 -21.15
C GLU A 32 23.50 2.04 -19.76
N ARG A 33 22.77 2.37 -18.68
CA ARG A 33 23.17 1.98 -17.30
C ARG A 33 23.28 0.46 -17.14
N TYR A 34 22.32 -0.29 -17.68
CA TYR A 34 22.34 -1.75 -17.63
C TYR A 34 23.40 -2.35 -18.58
N GLN A 35 23.76 -1.65 -19.66
CA GLN A 35 24.88 -2.05 -20.50
C GLN A 35 26.23 -1.88 -19.79
N VAL A 36 26.40 -0.78 -19.04
CA VAL A 36 27.58 -0.56 -18.19
C VAL A 36 27.67 -1.65 -17.12
N LEU A 37 26.55 -2.03 -16.49
CA LEU A 37 26.48 -3.13 -15.53
C LEU A 37 27.04 -4.44 -16.10
N ILE A 38 26.71 -4.78 -17.35
CA ILE A 38 27.24 -6.00 -18.00
C ILE A 38 28.77 -5.94 -18.03
N GLY A 39 29.34 -4.81 -18.47
CA GLY A 39 30.79 -4.61 -18.51
C GLY A 39 31.45 -4.65 -17.12
N ASP A 40 30.78 -4.12 -16.10
CA ASP A 40 31.31 -4.14 -14.74
C ASP A 40 31.25 -5.54 -14.11
N ILE A 41 30.19 -6.31 -14.35
CA ILE A 41 30.13 -7.73 -13.97
C ILE A 41 31.23 -8.52 -14.69
N GLU A 42 31.43 -8.29 -16.00
CA GLU A 42 32.51 -8.93 -16.77
C GLU A 42 33.88 -8.64 -16.15
N LYS A 43 34.16 -7.39 -15.77
CA LYS A 43 35.41 -7.02 -15.09
C LYS A 43 35.60 -7.74 -13.76
N GLN A 44 34.55 -7.85 -12.93
CA GLN A 44 34.64 -8.55 -11.65
C GLN A 44 34.93 -10.04 -11.84
N VAL A 45 34.23 -10.68 -12.78
CA VAL A 45 34.45 -12.09 -13.16
C VAL A 45 35.87 -12.29 -13.68
N ASN A 46 36.34 -11.44 -14.60
CA ASN A 46 37.70 -11.51 -15.14
C ASN A 46 38.77 -11.31 -14.07
N SER A 47 38.62 -10.29 -13.21
CA SER A 47 39.56 -10.01 -12.12
C SER A 47 39.67 -11.20 -11.16
N PHE A 48 38.55 -11.84 -10.84
CA PHE A 48 38.51 -13.03 -10.01
C PHE A 48 39.28 -14.21 -10.65
N TYR A 49 39.09 -14.48 -11.95
CA TYR A 49 39.77 -15.58 -12.64
C TYR A 49 41.24 -15.29 -12.97
N SER A 50 41.62 -14.03 -13.26
CA SER A 50 43.02 -13.66 -13.46
C SER A 50 43.84 -13.83 -12.18
N LYS A 51 43.26 -13.51 -11.01
CA LYS A 51 43.87 -13.83 -9.71
C LYS A 51 43.94 -15.34 -9.47
N TYR A 52 42.90 -16.07 -9.83
CA TYR A 52 42.88 -17.54 -9.75
C TYR A 52 43.99 -18.22 -10.55
N ALA A 53 44.29 -17.74 -11.77
CA ALA A 53 45.33 -18.32 -12.63
C ALA A 53 46.75 -18.18 -12.05
N LEU A 54 47.02 -17.14 -11.25
CA LEU A 54 48.31 -16.89 -10.60
C LEU A 54 48.57 -17.81 -9.39
N ASP A 55 47.51 -18.37 -8.78
CA ASP A 55 47.59 -19.23 -7.59
C ASP A 55 47.76 -20.74 -7.90
N ASN A 56 47.70 -21.17 -9.16
CA ASN A 56 47.58 -22.60 -9.53
C ASN A 56 48.91 -23.34 -9.67
N GLY A 57 49.67 -23.39 -8.57
CA GLY A 57 50.52 -24.53 -8.22
C GLY A 57 49.84 -25.55 -7.28
N LEU A 58 48.54 -25.40 -7.00
CA LEU A 58 47.78 -26.22 -6.05
C LEU A 58 46.48 -26.77 -6.67
N SER A 59 46.01 -27.92 -6.18
CA SER A 59 44.89 -28.66 -6.75
C SER A 59 43.51 -28.02 -6.50
N MET A 60 42.59 -28.22 -7.44
CA MET A 60 41.23 -27.67 -7.49
C MET A 60 40.40 -27.91 -6.20
N SER A 61 40.66 -29.01 -5.48
CA SER A 61 39.94 -29.42 -4.26
C SER A 61 40.43 -28.74 -2.98
N GLU A 62 41.65 -28.21 -2.98
CA GLU A 62 42.25 -27.47 -1.85
C GLU A 62 41.98 -25.97 -1.95
N ALA A 63 41.91 -25.43 -3.18
CA ALA A 63 41.63 -24.01 -3.46
C ALA A 63 40.18 -23.58 -3.18
N ILE A 64 39.21 -24.51 -3.22
CA ILE A 64 37.79 -24.23 -2.91
C ILE A 64 37.58 -23.80 -1.45
N ARG A 65 38.51 -24.11 -0.54
CA ARG A 65 38.34 -23.93 0.91
C ARG A 65 38.93 -22.65 1.52
N LYS A 66 39.78 -21.89 0.82
CA LYS A 66 40.42 -20.68 1.40
C LYS A 66 40.32 -19.46 0.46
N VAL A 67 39.50 -18.49 0.86
CA VAL A 67 39.60 -17.10 0.38
C VAL A 67 40.75 -16.45 1.14
N ASP A 68 41.57 -15.64 0.48
CA ASP A 68 42.63 -14.92 1.17
C ASP A 68 42.04 -13.79 2.04
N LYS A 69 42.80 -13.31 3.04
CA LYS A 69 42.35 -12.19 3.90
C LYS A 69 42.41 -10.83 3.19
N PHE A 70 43.02 -10.75 2.01
CA PHE A 70 43.29 -9.51 1.30
C PHE A 70 42.11 -9.10 0.41
N ASP A 71 41.54 -10.05 -0.33
CA ASP A 71 40.34 -9.93 -1.16
C ASP A 71 39.13 -9.53 -0.32
N VAL A 72 38.95 -10.15 0.86
CA VAL A 72 37.88 -9.78 1.80
C VAL A 72 38.02 -8.32 2.25
N LYS A 73 39.24 -7.88 2.60
CA LYS A 73 39.51 -6.49 3.02
C LYS A 73 39.34 -5.48 1.89
N ALA A 74 39.70 -5.82 0.66
CA ALA A 74 39.55 -4.95 -0.50
C ALA A 74 38.07 -4.72 -0.83
N PHE A 75 37.27 -5.79 -0.82
CA PHE A 75 35.83 -5.70 -1.00
C PHE A 75 35.14 -4.98 0.16
N GLU A 76 35.49 -5.29 1.42
CA GLU A 76 34.98 -4.58 2.59
C GLU A 76 35.24 -3.07 2.50
N ARG A 77 36.43 -2.68 2.01
CA ARG A 77 36.76 -1.27 1.79
C ARG A 77 35.89 -0.64 0.71
N GLU A 78 35.65 -1.31 -0.40
CA GLU A 78 34.79 -0.79 -1.46
C GLU A 78 33.32 -0.70 -1.02
N ALA A 79 32.81 -1.73 -0.34
CA ALA A 79 31.48 -1.72 0.25
C ALA A 79 31.35 -0.61 1.31
N LYS A 80 32.37 -0.41 2.15
CA LYS A 80 32.42 0.67 3.14
C LYS A 80 32.48 2.04 2.47
N ARG A 81 33.29 2.22 1.44
CA ARG A 81 33.39 3.47 0.66
C ARG A 81 32.03 3.84 0.06
N LEU A 82 31.30 2.84 -0.44
CA LEU A 82 29.93 3.04 -0.90
C LEU A 82 29.03 3.46 0.26
N VAL A 83 28.98 2.73 1.37
CA VAL A 83 28.16 3.14 2.53
C VAL A 83 28.52 4.55 3.06
N GLU A 84 29.81 4.90 3.06
CA GLU A 84 30.35 6.20 3.51
C GLU A 84 29.99 7.36 2.57
N SER A 85 29.82 7.11 1.27
CA SER A 85 29.37 8.15 0.33
C SER A 85 27.91 8.56 0.51
N ARG A 86 27.18 7.90 1.44
CA ARG A 86 25.83 8.26 1.95
C ARG A 86 24.71 8.38 0.92
N ASP A 87 24.94 7.93 -0.30
CA ASP A 87 24.01 8.13 -1.40
C ASP A 87 23.16 6.87 -1.68
N PHE A 88 22.40 6.37 -0.70
CA PHE A 88 21.68 5.09 -0.79
C PHE A 88 20.24 5.12 -0.30
N SER A 89 19.36 4.42 -1.01
CA SER A 89 18.03 4.10 -0.49
C SER A 89 18.10 3.14 0.70
N ALA A 90 17.07 3.13 1.54
CA ALA A 90 16.98 2.19 2.67
C ALA A 90 17.10 0.73 2.22
N ASN A 91 16.53 0.41 1.05
CA ASN A 91 16.64 -0.92 0.42
C ASN A 91 18.08 -1.22 -0.01
N ALA A 92 18.78 -0.28 -0.65
CA ALA A 92 20.18 -0.48 -1.01
C ALA A 92 21.06 -0.75 0.22
N ASN A 93 20.89 0.02 1.30
CA ASN A 93 21.60 -0.20 2.57
C ASN A 93 21.27 -1.57 3.19
N LYS A 94 20.03 -2.03 3.11
CA LYS A 94 19.62 -3.37 3.55
C LYS A 94 20.33 -4.46 2.74
N GLN A 95 20.35 -4.34 1.42
CA GLN A 95 21.03 -5.29 0.54
C GLN A 95 22.55 -5.33 0.81
N LEU A 96 23.20 -4.18 1.00
CA LEU A 96 24.61 -4.11 1.37
C LEU A 96 24.90 -4.80 2.71
N LYS A 97 24.04 -4.63 3.72
CA LYS A 97 24.19 -5.31 5.02
C LYS A 97 24.05 -6.84 4.89
N ILE A 98 23.09 -7.30 4.08
CA ILE A 98 22.92 -8.73 3.80
C ILE A 98 24.19 -9.27 3.14
N TYR A 99 24.73 -8.58 2.14
CA TYR A 99 25.95 -9.02 1.48
C TYR A 99 27.16 -9.02 2.41
N ASN A 100 27.37 -7.96 3.20
CA ASN A 100 28.43 -7.91 4.21
C ASN A 100 28.31 -9.07 5.22
N ALA A 101 27.09 -9.46 5.62
CA ALA A 101 26.87 -10.57 6.54
C ALA A 101 27.14 -11.94 5.90
N THR A 102 26.83 -12.12 4.62
CA THR A 102 27.06 -13.35 3.85
C THR A 102 28.56 -13.61 3.57
N MET A 103 29.45 -12.64 3.82
CA MET A 103 30.88 -12.70 3.45
C MET A 103 31.72 -13.74 4.21
N LYS A 104 31.14 -14.48 5.16
CA LYS A 104 31.87 -15.46 5.97
C LYS A 104 32.12 -16.82 5.26
N ILE A 105 32.14 -16.88 3.92
CA ILE A 105 32.16 -18.14 3.14
C ILE A 105 33.10 -18.03 1.89
N ASN A 106 33.41 -19.19 1.30
CA ASN A 106 34.29 -19.54 0.16
C ASN A 106 34.39 -18.57 -1.07
N ARG A 107 35.32 -18.85 -2.01
CA ARG A 107 35.62 -18.02 -3.20
C ARG A 107 34.41 -17.81 -4.13
N LEU A 108 33.49 -18.77 -4.23
CA LEU A 108 32.26 -18.64 -5.01
C LEU A 108 31.34 -17.57 -4.41
N GLU A 109 31.18 -17.56 -3.10
CA GLU A 109 30.38 -16.56 -2.39
C GLU A 109 31.01 -15.16 -2.49
N TYR A 110 32.33 -15.05 -2.52
CA TYR A 110 33.03 -13.78 -2.78
C TYR A 110 32.69 -13.21 -4.18
N LEU A 111 32.78 -14.03 -5.24
CA LEU A 111 32.43 -13.57 -6.59
C LEU A 111 30.95 -13.16 -6.71
N LYS A 112 30.04 -13.93 -6.10
CA LYS A 112 28.61 -13.57 -6.01
C LYS A 112 28.38 -12.23 -5.29
N ALA A 113 29.21 -11.94 -4.28
CA ALA A 113 29.14 -10.67 -3.56
C ALA A 113 29.56 -9.48 -4.41
N GLN A 114 30.65 -9.61 -5.16
CA GLN A 114 31.12 -8.58 -6.09
C GLN A 114 30.06 -8.27 -7.14
N VAL A 115 29.46 -9.30 -7.74
CA VAL A 115 28.35 -9.14 -8.69
C VAL A 115 27.13 -8.52 -8.01
N GLY A 116 26.78 -8.96 -6.80
CA GLY A 116 25.69 -8.40 -6.01
C GLY A 116 25.87 -6.91 -5.70
N LEU A 117 27.11 -6.47 -5.49
CA LEU A 117 27.45 -5.06 -5.25
C LEU A 117 27.21 -4.19 -6.49
N GLU A 118 27.63 -4.65 -7.67
CA GLU A 118 27.37 -3.95 -8.94
C GLU A 118 25.87 -3.84 -9.24
N LEU A 119 25.10 -4.89 -8.94
CA LEU A 119 23.65 -4.85 -9.02
C LEU A 119 23.02 -3.81 -8.08
N VAL A 120 23.50 -3.70 -6.83
CA VAL A 120 22.99 -2.68 -5.91
C VAL A 120 23.31 -1.27 -6.39
N LYS A 121 24.52 -1.05 -6.91
CA LYS A 121 24.93 0.27 -7.44
C LYS A 121 23.99 0.73 -8.56
N VAL A 122 23.78 -0.11 -9.57
CA VAL A 122 22.92 0.24 -10.71
C VAL A 122 21.47 0.41 -10.29
N THR A 123 20.94 -0.46 -9.42
CA THR A 123 19.54 -0.39 -8.97
C THR A 123 19.27 0.81 -8.07
N ASN A 124 20.23 1.20 -7.23
CA ASN A 124 20.12 2.42 -6.43
C ASN A 124 20.13 3.67 -7.30
N LYS A 125 20.97 3.70 -8.34
CA LYS A 125 20.95 4.80 -9.34
C LYS A 125 19.62 4.83 -10.08
N GLU A 126 19.15 3.68 -10.55
CA GLU A 126 17.87 3.54 -11.24
C GLU A 126 16.70 4.02 -10.37
N GLN A 127 16.68 3.66 -9.09
CA GLN A 127 15.64 4.09 -8.17
C GLN A 127 15.54 5.62 -8.08
N LYS A 128 16.68 6.33 -7.99
CA LYS A 128 16.68 7.79 -7.90
C LYS A 128 16.22 8.44 -9.19
N GLU A 129 16.78 8.00 -10.31
CA GLU A 129 16.41 8.55 -11.62
C GLU A 129 14.93 8.29 -11.93
N LEU A 130 14.39 7.12 -11.53
CA LEU A 130 12.97 6.81 -11.70
C LEU A 130 12.08 7.65 -10.78
N ASP A 131 12.47 7.86 -9.51
CA ASP A 131 11.74 8.73 -8.59
C ASP A 131 11.66 10.16 -9.15
N GLU A 132 12.79 10.72 -9.59
CA GLU A 132 12.86 12.04 -10.21
C GLU A 132 12.01 12.12 -11.48
N TYR A 133 12.08 11.10 -12.33
CA TYR A 133 11.30 11.03 -13.56
C TYR A 133 9.78 10.98 -13.29
N LEU A 134 9.32 10.14 -12.35
CA LEU A 134 7.90 10.04 -11.98
C LEU A 134 7.40 11.33 -11.31
N ASN A 135 8.20 11.93 -10.42
CA ASN A 135 7.86 13.21 -9.80
C ASN A 135 7.74 14.32 -10.86
N THR A 136 8.69 14.37 -11.81
CA THR A 136 8.65 15.33 -12.92
C THR A 136 7.43 15.09 -13.80
N ALA A 137 7.10 13.85 -14.12
CA ALA A 137 5.93 13.50 -14.90
C ALA A 137 4.62 13.97 -14.23
N TYR A 138 4.50 13.83 -12.90
CA TYR A 138 3.35 14.36 -12.16
C TYR A 138 3.29 15.89 -12.21
N LEU A 139 4.42 16.56 -11.96
CA LEU A 139 4.51 18.02 -11.93
C LEU A 139 4.21 18.63 -13.30
N ASP A 140 4.78 18.05 -14.36
CA ASP A 140 4.51 18.43 -15.75
C ASP A 140 3.01 18.30 -16.06
N GLU A 141 2.38 17.19 -15.64
CA GLU A 141 0.96 16.98 -15.87
C GLU A 141 0.09 17.97 -15.08
N VAL A 142 0.38 18.22 -13.80
CA VAL A 142 -0.35 19.23 -13.04
C VAL A 142 -0.13 20.62 -13.63
N LYS A 143 1.09 20.99 -14.03
CA LYS A 143 1.37 22.28 -14.66
C LYS A 143 0.63 22.43 -15.98
N ARG A 144 0.62 21.39 -16.81
CA ARG A 144 -0.13 21.33 -18.07
C ARG A 144 -1.61 21.55 -17.80
N GLN A 145 -2.18 20.79 -16.88
CA GLN A 145 -3.58 20.92 -16.49
C GLN A 145 -3.91 22.27 -15.82
N SER A 146 -2.97 22.90 -15.10
CA SER A 146 -3.13 24.22 -14.48
C SER A 146 -3.03 25.38 -15.49
N GLY A 147 -2.23 25.21 -16.55
CA GLY A 147 -2.22 26.13 -17.69
C GLY A 147 -3.49 26.02 -18.52
N ILE A 148 -4.14 24.86 -18.46
CA ILE A 148 -5.44 24.56 -19.05
C ILE A 148 -6.58 25.06 -18.14
N LEU A 149 -6.40 25.01 -16.82
CA LEU A 149 -7.44 25.24 -15.79
C LEU A 149 -6.89 26.15 -14.69
N SER A 150 -7.41 27.37 -14.60
CA SER A 150 -6.78 28.46 -13.84
C SER A 150 -6.54 28.15 -12.34
N LYS A 151 -5.27 28.33 -11.90
CA LYS A 151 -4.70 28.44 -10.53
C LYS A 151 -4.39 27.15 -9.74
N HIS A 152 -3.10 26.92 -9.44
CA HIS A 152 -2.62 26.14 -8.28
C HIS A 152 -1.33 26.73 -7.66
N LYS A 153 -1.17 26.64 -6.33
CA LYS A 153 0.03 27.06 -5.57
C LYS A 153 1.10 25.94 -5.60
N SER A 154 2.36 26.29 -5.86
CA SER A 154 3.43 25.37 -6.30
C SER A 154 3.95 24.36 -5.26
N GLN A 155 4.02 24.71 -3.97
CA GLN A 155 4.66 23.84 -2.96
C GLN A 155 3.80 22.64 -2.52
N GLU A 156 2.48 22.79 -2.49
CA GLU A 156 1.56 21.70 -2.11
C GLU A 156 1.50 20.62 -3.19
N VAL A 157 1.63 21.04 -4.46
CA VAL A 157 1.65 20.17 -5.64
C VAL A 157 2.90 19.28 -5.64
N ALA A 158 4.06 19.79 -5.24
CA ALA A 158 5.29 19.01 -5.13
C ALA A 158 5.23 17.93 -4.03
N LYS A 159 4.65 18.24 -2.87
CA LYS A 159 4.42 17.25 -1.81
C LYS A 159 3.45 16.15 -2.28
N LYS A 160 2.38 16.54 -3.00
CA LYS A 160 1.41 15.60 -3.59
C LYS A 160 2.02 14.72 -4.68
N ALA A 161 2.94 15.26 -5.49
CA ALA A 161 3.66 14.51 -6.52
C ALA A 161 4.39 13.31 -5.93
N ARG A 162 5.16 13.54 -4.87
CA ARG A 162 5.94 12.48 -4.20
C ARG A 162 5.06 11.41 -3.57
N VAL A 163 3.94 11.81 -2.97
CA VAL A 163 2.96 10.88 -2.39
C VAL A 163 2.33 10.01 -3.47
N VAL A 164 1.96 10.60 -4.62
CA VAL A 164 1.36 9.87 -5.74
C VAL A 164 2.36 8.94 -6.41
N ALA A 165 3.57 9.44 -6.70
CA ALA A 165 4.64 8.65 -7.30
C ALA A 165 5.02 7.46 -6.41
N SER A 166 5.06 7.66 -5.09
CA SER A 166 5.43 6.60 -4.12
C SER A 166 4.26 5.70 -3.69
N ALA A 167 3.04 5.95 -4.17
CA ALA A 167 1.87 5.18 -3.76
C ALA A 167 1.95 3.73 -4.25
N SER A 168 1.41 2.81 -3.45
CA SER A 168 1.24 1.41 -3.84
C SER A 168 0.24 1.30 -5.00
N PHE A 169 0.59 0.53 -6.01
CA PHE A 169 -0.29 0.19 -7.12
C PHE A 169 -0.36 -1.34 -7.18
N GLN A 170 -1.55 -1.95 -7.21
CA GLN A 170 -1.69 -3.41 -7.23
C GLN A 170 -0.86 -4.15 -6.16
N GLY A 171 -0.85 -3.62 -4.93
CA GLY A 171 -0.23 -4.27 -3.77
C GLY A 171 1.28 -4.13 -3.61
N ALA A 172 1.97 -3.35 -4.46
CA ALA A 172 3.39 -3.03 -4.28
C ALA A 172 3.74 -1.64 -4.81
N THR A 173 4.78 -1.01 -4.27
CA THR A 173 5.34 0.22 -4.85
C THR A 173 6.17 -0.11 -6.08
N TRP A 174 6.37 0.86 -6.98
CA TRP A 174 7.29 0.68 -8.11
C TRP A 174 8.72 0.39 -7.64
N SER A 175 9.12 0.97 -6.49
CA SER A 175 10.45 0.77 -5.93
C SER A 175 10.63 -0.67 -5.47
N ASP A 176 9.61 -1.28 -4.86
CA ASP A 176 9.65 -2.70 -4.46
C ASP A 176 9.76 -3.59 -5.69
N ARG A 177 9.00 -3.31 -6.76
CA ARG A 177 9.07 -4.04 -8.02
C ARG A 177 10.46 -3.99 -8.65
N LEU A 178 11.11 -2.83 -8.59
CA LEU A 178 12.49 -2.64 -9.07
C LEU A 178 13.47 -3.52 -8.27
N TRP A 179 13.39 -3.53 -6.94
CA TRP A 179 14.26 -4.36 -6.09
C TRP A 179 13.97 -5.86 -6.19
N ILE A 180 12.71 -6.26 -6.36
CA ILE A 180 12.34 -7.65 -6.62
C ILE A 180 12.95 -8.10 -7.95
N ASN A 181 12.87 -7.28 -9.00
CA ASN A 181 13.49 -7.59 -10.28
C ASN A 181 15.02 -7.76 -10.15
N GLN A 182 15.68 -6.86 -9.42
CA GLN A 182 17.10 -6.97 -9.10
C GLN A 182 17.44 -8.25 -8.34
N THR A 183 16.60 -8.66 -7.38
CA THR A 183 16.78 -9.90 -6.61
C THR A 183 16.64 -11.15 -7.50
N VAL A 184 15.67 -11.14 -8.42
CA VAL A 184 15.50 -12.21 -9.42
C VAL A 184 16.71 -12.28 -10.35
N LEU A 185 17.17 -11.14 -10.87
CA LEU A 185 18.38 -11.07 -11.69
C LEU A 185 19.59 -11.62 -10.93
N LYS A 186 19.81 -11.19 -9.69
CA LYS A 186 20.89 -11.71 -8.83
C LYS A 186 20.82 -13.23 -8.70
N THR A 187 19.66 -13.77 -8.37
CA THR A 187 19.48 -15.22 -8.17
C THR A 187 19.86 -16.01 -9.42
N LYS A 188 19.49 -15.51 -10.61
CA LYS A 188 19.87 -16.12 -11.89
C LYS A 188 21.38 -16.03 -12.14
N LEU A 189 22.00 -14.88 -11.85
CA LEU A 189 23.44 -14.71 -11.97
C LEU A 189 24.20 -15.60 -10.99
N ASP A 190 23.76 -15.71 -9.73
CA ASP A 190 24.34 -16.61 -8.73
C ASP A 190 24.28 -18.07 -9.20
N ALA A 191 23.16 -18.49 -9.80
CA ALA A 191 23.01 -19.84 -10.36
C ALA A 191 23.94 -20.08 -11.56
N LEU A 192 24.10 -19.09 -12.45
CA LEU A 192 25.04 -19.16 -13.56
C LEU A 192 26.49 -19.27 -13.07
N ILE A 193 26.90 -18.42 -12.13
CA ILE A 193 28.24 -18.40 -11.55
C ILE A 193 28.51 -19.70 -10.78
N SER A 194 27.54 -20.22 -10.03
CA SER A 194 27.68 -21.48 -9.29
C SER A 194 27.88 -22.67 -10.23
N ARG A 195 27.06 -22.79 -11.28
CA ARG A 195 27.19 -23.87 -12.29
C ARG A 195 28.54 -23.82 -12.99
N ALA A 196 28.93 -22.62 -13.43
CA ALA A 196 30.23 -22.35 -14.05
C ALA A 196 31.40 -22.83 -13.19
N MET A 197 31.38 -22.51 -11.89
CA MET A 197 32.43 -22.91 -10.94
C MET A 197 32.43 -24.41 -10.64
N ILE A 198 31.26 -25.04 -10.51
CA ILE A 198 31.14 -26.48 -10.22
C ILE A 198 31.62 -27.33 -11.40
N GLN A 199 31.36 -26.89 -12.63
CA GLN A 199 31.71 -27.64 -13.85
C GLN A 199 33.21 -27.62 -14.18
N GLY A 200 34.04 -26.86 -13.45
CA GLY A 200 35.49 -26.79 -13.69
C GLY A 200 35.84 -26.29 -15.10
N THR A 201 34.95 -25.53 -15.73
CA THR A 201 35.13 -25.04 -17.10
C THR A 201 36.39 -24.19 -17.20
N ASN A 202 37.18 -24.37 -18.27
CA ASN A 202 38.37 -23.58 -18.51
C ASN A 202 38.06 -22.07 -18.38
N PRO A 203 38.84 -21.28 -17.62
CA PRO A 203 38.55 -19.87 -17.34
C PRO A 203 38.24 -19.02 -18.58
N THR A 204 38.93 -19.25 -19.69
CA THR A 204 38.73 -18.51 -20.94
C THR A 204 37.40 -18.82 -21.61
N GLN A 205 37.00 -20.10 -21.64
CA GLN A 205 35.70 -20.53 -22.17
C GLN A 205 34.56 -20.09 -21.23
N LEU A 206 34.83 -20.11 -19.93
CA LEU A 206 33.88 -19.75 -18.89
C LEU A 206 33.52 -18.27 -18.90
N VAL A 207 34.51 -17.40 -19.08
CA VAL A 207 34.31 -15.95 -19.23
C VAL A 207 33.44 -15.66 -20.45
N SER A 208 33.70 -16.29 -21.60
CA SER A 208 32.92 -16.10 -22.82
C SER A 208 31.46 -16.57 -22.66
N MET A 209 31.25 -17.72 -22.02
CA MET A 209 29.92 -18.26 -21.74
C MET A 209 29.16 -17.41 -20.72
N LEU A 210 29.80 -17.02 -19.61
CA LEU A 210 29.21 -16.16 -18.59
C LEU A 210 28.84 -14.80 -19.18
N ARG A 211 29.69 -14.22 -20.03
CA ARG A 211 29.42 -12.96 -20.73
C ARG A 211 28.09 -12.99 -21.50
N LYS A 212 27.89 -14.00 -22.36
CA LYS A 212 26.66 -14.14 -23.15
C LYS A 212 25.43 -14.33 -22.26
N ASN A 213 25.53 -15.20 -21.25
CA ASN A 213 24.40 -15.52 -20.36
C ASN A 213 24.05 -14.35 -19.42
N VAL A 214 25.04 -13.66 -18.86
CA VAL A 214 24.86 -12.45 -18.05
C VAL A 214 24.19 -11.37 -18.90
N ALA A 215 24.68 -11.11 -20.11
CA ALA A 215 24.10 -10.11 -20.99
C ALA A 215 22.63 -10.42 -21.32
N GLN A 216 22.31 -11.69 -21.57
CA GLN A 216 20.93 -12.11 -21.84
C GLN A 216 20.02 -11.92 -20.62
N GLU A 217 20.47 -12.29 -19.42
CA GLU A 217 19.66 -12.12 -18.21
C GLU A 217 19.49 -10.65 -17.82
N VAL A 218 20.54 -9.84 -17.99
CA VAL A 218 20.44 -8.39 -17.82
C VAL A 218 19.44 -7.80 -18.81
N LYS A 219 19.49 -8.18 -20.09
CA LYS A 219 18.52 -7.72 -21.11
C LYS A 219 17.08 -8.10 -20.76
N ASN A 220 16.87 -9.33 -20.26
CA ASN A 220 15.55 -9.78 -19.80
C ASN A 220 15.06 -8.93 -18.61
N ALA A 221 15.93 -8.63 -17.65
CA ALA A 221 15.63 -7.77 -16.51
C ALA A 221 15.30 -6.33 -16.96
N THR A 222 16.12 -5.75 -17.83
CA THR A 222 15.89 -4.43 -18.43
C THR A 222 14.50 -4.34 -19.04
N SER A 223 14.07 -5.33 -19.83
CA SER A 223 12.73 -5.29 -20.45
C SER A 223 11.57 -5.40 -19.44
N VAL A 224 11.78 -6.05 -18.30
CA VAL A 224 10.79 -6.04 -17.21
C VAL A 224 10.72 -4.64 -16.57
N ILE A 225 11.85 -3.98 -16.38
CA ILE A 225 11.93 -2.63 -15.81
C ILE A 225 11.35 -1.60 -16.79
N GLU A 226 11.61 -1.71 -18.10
CA GLU A 226 10.96 -0.87 -19.12
C GLU A 226 9.43 -0.88 -18.97
N ARG A 227 8.83 -2.08 -18.81
CA ARG A 227 7.39 -2.21 -18.60
C ARG A 227 6.93 -1.51 -17.33
N LEU A 228 7.70 -1.64 -16.26
CA LEU A 228 7.43 -1.00 -14.97
C LEU A 228 7.41 0.52 -15.13
N VAL A 229 8.47 1.09 -15.72
CA VAL A 229 8.62 2.54 -15.95
C VAL A 229 7.41 3.10 -16.71
N ILE A 230 7.06 2.48 -17.84
CA ILE A 230 5.93 2.95 -18.67
C ILE A 230 4.61 2.86 -17.90
N THR A 231 4.40 1.77 -17.17
CA THR A 231 3.16 1.52 -16.41
C THR A 231 3.01 2.55 -15.29
N GLU A 232 4.07 2.83 -14.54
CA GLU A 232 4.03 3.77 -13.42
C GLU A 232 3.96 5.22 -13.90
N ALA A 233 4.63 5.57 -15.00
CA ALA A 233 4.50 6.88 -15.62
C ALA A 233 3.04 7.15 -16.05
N ALA A 234 2.40 6.19 -16.72
CA ALA A 234 1.00 6.28 -17.12
C ALA A 234 0.06 6.39 -15.90
N ARG A 235 0.35 5.66 -14.83
CA ARG A 235 -0.42 5.70 -13.57
C ARG A 235 -0.38 7.07 -12.91
N VAL A 236 0.82 7.60 -12.73
CA VAL A 236 1.07 8.89 -12.07
C VAL A 236 0.40 10.03 -12.83
N GLN A 237 0.46 9.97 -14.17
CA GLN A 237 -0.19 10.93 -15.05
C GLN A 237 -1.72 10.83 -14.98
N ASP A 238 -2.29 9.62 -15.07
CA ASP A 238 -3.73 9.44 -14.95
C ASP A 238 -4.27 9.99 -13.62
N GLU A 239 -3.55 9.74 -12.53
CA GLU A 239 -3.92 10.26 -11.22
C GLU A 239 -3.86 11.79 -11.15
N ALA A 240 -2.83 12.41 -11.74
CA ALA A 240 -2.75 13.87 -11.85
C ALA A 240 -3.90 14.45 -12.70
N THR A 241 -4.17 13.87 -13.87
CA THR A 241 -5.26 14.27 -14.76
C THR A 241 -6.62 14.15 -14.07
N MET A 242 -6.93 13.01 -13.45
CA MET A 242 -8.21 12.78 -12.78
C MET A 242 -8.42 13.67 -11.56
N ARG A 243 -7.35 13.95 -10.80
CA ARG A 243 -7.42 14.94 -9.70
C ARG A 243 -7.74 16.34 -10.23
N SER A 244 -7.12 16.73 -11.34
CA SER A 244 -7.40 18.01 -11.98
C SER A 244 -8.85 18.12 -12.46
N PHE A 245 -9.38 17.07 -13.10
CA PHE A 245 -10.78 17.04 -13.56
C PHE A 245 -11.76 17.22 -12.41
N ARG A 246 -11.54 16.52 -11.29
CA ARG A 246 -12.36 16.65 -10.08
C ARG A 246 -12.27 18.04 -9.47
N ALA A 247 -11.06 18.59 -9.35
CA ALA A 247 -10.84 19.93 -8.77
C ALA A 247 -11.51 21.05 -9.58
N ASN A 248 -11.60 20.89 -10.90
CA ASN A 248 -12.20 21.87 -11.81
C ASN A 248 -13.66 21.58 -12.16
N GLY A 249 -14.28 20.58 -11.50
CA GLY A 249 -15.71 20.31 -11.63
C GLY A 249 -16.13 19.64 -12.95
N PHE A 250 -15.20 19.05 -13.71
CA PHE A 250 -15.53 18.29 -14.91
C PHE A 250 -16.34 17.05 -14.54
N LYS A 251 -17.47 16.86 -15.23
CA LYS A 251 -18.37 15.72 -15.01
C LYS A 251 -18.03 14.53 -15.89
N PHE A 252 -17.52 14.78 -17.10
CA PHE A 252 -17.20 13.75 -18.08
C PHE A 252 -15.77 13.88 -18.58
N CYS A 253 -15.19 12.74 -18.97
CA CYS A 253 -13.91 12.64 -19.62
C CYS A 253 -14.00 11.65 -20.79
N LYS A 254 -13.20 11.87 -21.83
CA LYS A 254 -13.10 10.98 -22.97
C LYS A 254 -11.80 10.19 -22.91
N TRP A 255 -11.89 8.88 -23.15
CA TRP A 255 -10.72 8.01 -23.24
C TRP A 255 -9.98 8.25 -24.56
N ILE A 256 -8.70 8.59 -24.47
CA ILE A 256 -7.82 8.81 -25.63
C ILE A 256 -6.85 7.64 -25.71
N ALA A 257 -7.04 6.80 -26.74
CA ALA A 257 -6.15 5.69 -27.02
C ALA A 257 -4.79 6.19 -27.53
N GLU A 258 -3.71 5.52 -27.11
CA GLU A 258 -2.38 5.77 -27.68
C GLU A 258 -2.31 5.32 -29.14
N PRO A 259 -1.37 5.87 -29.96
CA PRO A 259 -1.26 5.52 -31.38
C PRO A 259 -1.15 4.00 -31.65
N THR A 260 -0.45 3.27 -30.77
CA THR A 260 -0.24 1.82 -30.84
C THR A 260 -1.10 1.03 -29.85
N ALA A 261 -2.26 1.58 -29.46
CA ALA A 261 -3.13 0.98 -28.45
C ALA A 261 -3.52 -0.47 -28.77
N CYS A 262 -3.60 -1.29 -27.73
CA CYS A 262 -4.12 -2.65 -27.85
C CYS A 262 -5.63 -2.66 -28.16
N LYS A 263 -6.16 -3.81 -28.58
CA LYS A 263 -7.59 -4.00 -28.90
C LYS A 263 -8.52 -3.50 -27.78
N TYR A 264 -8.22 -3.86 -26.53
CA TYR A 264 -9.01 -3.42 -25.37
C TYR A 264 -9.05 -1.89 -25.23
N CYS A 265 -7.92 -1.21 -25.40
CA CYS A 265 -7.86 0.24 -25.27
C CYS A 265 -8.53 0.98 -26.44
N LYS A 266 -8.48 0.41 -27.64
CA LYS A 266 -9.26 0.92 -28.79
C LYS A 266 -10.75 0.76 -28.55
N GLU A 267 -11.19 -0.42 -28.10
CA GLU A 267 -12.57 -0.66 -27.72
C GLU A 267 -13.05 0.32 -26.64
N MET A 268 -12.21 0.67 -25.67
CA MET A 268 -12.57 1.66 -24.64
C MET A 268 -12.69 3.08 -25.18
N ALA A 269 -11.88 3.45 -26.17
CA ALA A 269 -11.96 4.75 -26.85
C ALA A 269 -13.14 4.86 -27.83
N GLU A 270 -13.58 3.73 -28.39
CA GLU A 270 -14.61 3.66 -29.44
C GLU A 270 -15.98 3.18 -28.92
N ARG A 271 -16.06 2.75 -27.66
CA ARG A 271 -17.32 2.28 -27.05
C ARG A 271 -18.36 3.39 -27.05
N SER A 272 -19.50 3.12 -27.67
CA SER A 272 -20.68 3.99 -27.53
C SER A 272 -21.24 3.89 -26.11
N THR A 273 -21.37 5.02 -25.44
CA THR A 273 -21.98 5.15 -24.11
C THR A 273 -23.16 6.11 -24.17
N GLU A 274 -23.96 6.16 -23.11
CA GLU A 274 -25.04 7.14 -22.93
C GLU A 274 -24.54 8.60 -22.88
N TYR A 275 -23.22 8.83 -22.82
CA TYR A 275 -22.57 10.14 -22.77
C TYR A 275 -21.80 10.48 -24.07
N GLY A 276 -21.77 9.56 -25.05
CA GLY A 276 -21.00 9.67 -26.28
C GLY A 276 -19.97 8.56 -26.48
N ILE A 277 -19.27 8.60 -27.62
CA ILE A 277 -18.26 7.60 -28.00
C ILE A 277 -16.99 7.78 -27.14
N GLY A 278 -16.65 6.76 -26.36
CA GLY A 278 -15.48 6.75 -25.49
C GLY A 278 -15.57 7.71 -24.30
N VAL A 279 -16.78 8.18 -23.96
CA VAL A 279 -17.02 9.16 -22.90
C VAL A 279 -17.46 8.45 -21.62
N TYR A 280 -16.90 8.85 -20.49
CA TYR A 280 -17.18 8.28 -19.17
C TYR A 280 -17.36 9.37 -18.12
N PRO A 281 -18.21 9.16 -17.10
CA PRO A 281 -18.26 10.02 -15.92
C PRO A 281 -16.91 10.03 -15.22
N VAL A 282 -16.41 11.20 -14.80
CA VAL A 282 -15.10 11.34 -14.11
C VAL A 282 -15.05 10.52 -12.81
N MET A 283 -16.19 10.28 -12.17
CA MET A 283 -16.28 9.47 -10.95
C MET A 283 -16.15 7.97 -11.22
N ASP A 284 -16.62 7.51 -12.38
CA ASP A 284 -16.69 6.08 -12.75
C ASP A 284 -15.64 5.69 -13.80
N ALA A 285 -14.88 6.68 -14.29
CA ALA A 285 -13.85 6.48 -15.29
C ALA A 285 -12.76 5.55 -14.75
N SER A 286 -12.64 4.41 -15.40
CA SER A 286 -11.64 3.40 -15.13
C SER A 286 -10.21 3.96 -15.13
N MET A 287 -9.42 3.59 -14.12
CA MET A 287 -8.03 4.01 -13.98
C MET A 287 -7.14 3.48 -15.13
N ILE A 288 -6.19 4.30 -15.56
CA ILE A 288 -5.08 3.93 -16.46
C ILE A 288 -3.81 3.78 -15.58
N PRO A 289 -2.94 2.77 -15.79
CA PRO A 289 -2.93 1.80 -16.89
C PRO A 289 -3.80 0.57 -16.65
N LYS A 290 -4.35 0.01 -17.74
CA LYS A 290 -5.13 -1.24 -17.72
C LYS A 290 -4.31 -2.49 -18.04
N HIS A 291 -3.17 -2.31 -18.70
CA HIS A 291 -2.24 -3.37 -19.07
C HIS A 291 -0.81 -2.83 -19.07
N PRO A 292 0.21 -3.70 -19.02
CA PRO A 292 1.60 -3.26 -19.16
C PRO A 292 1.81 -2.48 -20.47
N ARG A 293 2.70 -1.48 -20.42
CA ARG A 293 3.04 -0.59 -21.55
C ARG A 293 1.91 0.33 -22.05
N CYS A 294 0.77 0.40 -21.37
CA CYS A 294 -0.32 1.30 -21.73
C CYS A 294 0.10 2.77 -21.61
N ARG A 295 -0.07 3.54 -22.69
CA ARG A 295 0.04 5.02 -22.67
C ARG A 295 -1.23 5.68 -23.18
N CYS A 296 -2.38 5.13 -22.82
CA CYS A 296 -3.63 5.86 -23.00
C CYS A 296 -3.67 7.07 -22.05
N SER A 297 -4.62 7.96 -22.27
CA SER A 297 -4.91 9.06 -21.36
C SER A 297 -6.38 9.44 -21.44
N LYS A 298 -6.77 10.51 -20.75
CA LYS A 298 -8.14 11.00 -20.71
C LYS A 298 -8.13 12.50 -21.00
N ALA A 299 -9.03 12.93 -21.88
CA ALA A 299 -9.29 14.35 -22.14
C ALA A 299 -10.53 14.80 -21.39
N ALA A 300 -10.57 16.06 -20.95
CA ALA A 300 -11.80 16.65 -20.44
C ALA A 300 -12.83 16.68 -21.58
N TYR A 301 -14.08 16.32 -21.28
CA TYR A 301 -15.13 16.24 -22.29
C TYR A 301 -16.40 16.93 -21.81
N TRP A 302 -16.99 17.75 -22.68
CA TRP A 302 -18.27 18.39 -22.43
C TRP A 302 -19.38 17.70 -23.23
N VAL A 303 -20.49 17.36 -22.59
CA VAL A 303 -21.66 16.81 -23.28
C VAL A 303 -22.75 17.86 -23.34
N ASP A 304 -23.18 18.22 -24.55
CA ASP A 304 -24.28 19.17 -24.78
C ASP A 304 -25.63 18.53 -24.43
N LYS A 305 -26.58 19.33 -23.94
CA LYS A 305 -27.91 18.87 -23.49
C LYS A 305 -28.65 18.04 -24.56
N GLU A 306 -28.51 18.43 -25.82
CA GLU A 306 -29.16 17.81 -26.99
C GLU A 306 -28.62 16.41 -27.31
N ASN A 307 -27.41 16.08 -26.81
CA ASN A 307 -26.73 14.80 -27.06
C ASN A 307 -26.85 13.82 -25.87
N LEU A 308 -27.58 14.20 -24.81
CA LEU A 308 -27.84 13.36 -23.65
C LEU A 308 -29.18 12.66 -23.82
N ALA A 309 -29.26 11.38 -23.42
CA ALA A 309 -30.55 10.70 -23.33
C ALA A 309 -31.50 11.43 -22.35
N PRO A 310 -32.83 11.37 -22.56
CA PRO A 310 -33.81 12.04 -21.69
C PRO A 310 -33.61 11.68 -20.21
N GLY A 311 -33.57 12.70 -19.32
CA GLY A 311 -33.39 12.54 -17.87
C GLY A 311 -31.94 12.54 -17.36
N ILE A 312 -30.94 12.40 -18.23
CA ILE A 312 -29.52 12.47 -17.83
C ILE A 312 -29.09 13.92 -17.55
N PHE A 313 -29.62 14.90 -18.29
CA PHE A 313 -29.30 16.30 -18.08
C PHE A 313 -29.76 16.79 -16.71
N GLU A 314 -31.00 16.46 -16.31
CA GLU A 314 -31.55 16.80 -15.01
C GLU A 314 -30.79 16.11 -13.86
N LYS A 315 -30.34 14.86 -14.07
CA LYS A 315 -29.51 14.09 -13.10
C LYS A 315 -28.17 14.76 -12.80
N TRP A 316 -27.50 15.34 -13.78
CA TRP A 316 -26.14 15.89 -13.62
C TRP A 316 -26.09 17.43 -13.51
N PHE A 317 -27.09 18.14 -14.05
CA PHE A 317 -27.11 19.60 -14.18
C PHE A 317 -28.39 20.27 -13.62
N GLY A 318 -29.37 19.50 -13.10
CA GLY A 318 -30.68 19.99 -12.67
C GLY A 318 -30.76 20.67 -11.29
N LYS A 319 -29.65 20.79 -10.54
CA LYS A 319 -29.60 21.58 -9.30
C LYS A 319 -28.37 22.49 -9.29
N LYS A 320 -28.59 23.81 -9.12
CA LYS A 320 -27.52 24.77 -8.78
C LYS A 320 -27.07 24.50 -7.34
N GLU A 321 -26.02 23.71 -7.17
CA GLU A 321 -25.31 23.66 -5.90
C GLU A 321 -24.24 24.76 -5.87
N LYS A 322 -24.24 25.57 -4.80
CA LYS A 322 -23.14 26.47 -4.49
C LYS A 322 -21.89 25.64 -4.19
N ASN A 323 -20.80 25.94 -4.89
CA ASN A 323 -19.49 25.31 -4.70
C ASN A 323 -18.88 25.72 -3.36
N GLU A 324 -19.12 24.92 -2.33
CA GLU A 324 -18.16 24.66 -1.25
C GLU A 324 -17.67 23.22 -1.41
N PRO A 325 -16.43 22.88 -1.00
CA PRO A 325 -15.91 21.52 -1.14
C PRO A 325 -16.76 20.55 -0.31
N LYS A 326 -17.66 19.82 -0.98
CA LYS A 326 -18.57 18.86 -0.35
C LYS A 326 -17.88 17.50 -0.16
N GLU A 327 -17.70 17.12 1.09
CA GLU A 327 -17.65 15.72 1.50
C GLU A 327 -18.97 15.05 1.09
N VAL A 328 -18.87 13.88 0.48
CA VAL A 328 -19.99 13.02 0.07
C VAL A 328 -20.77 12.64 1.32
N PHE A 329 -22.07 12.97 1.44
CA PHE A 329 -23.14 12.20 2.12
C PHE A 329 -24.42 13.07 2.19
N HIS A 330 -25.26 13.04 1.15
CA HIS A 330 -26.58 13.69 1.13
C HIS A 330 -27.64 12.90 0.33
N ASP A 331 -27.67 11.57 0.51
CA ASP A 331 -28.83 10.77 0.12
C ASP A 331 -29.06 9.71 1.21
N TYR A 332 -29.53 10.16 2.38
CA TYR A 332 -30.11 9.24 3.34
C TYR A 332 -31.46 8.76 2.81
N PRO A 333 -31.88 7.52 3.10
CA PRO A 333 -33.20 7.07 2.71
C PRO A 333 -34.27 7.96 3.38
N SER A 334 -35.46 8.05 2.77
CA SER A 334 -36.53 8.94 3.24
C SER A 334 -37.00 8.64 4.66
N ASP A 335 -36.69 7.46 5.19
CA ASP A 335 -37.01 7.00 6.54
C ASP A 335 -35.85 7.17 7.55
N ILE A 336 -34.82 7.97 7.23
CA ILE A 336 -33.63 8.14 8.08
C ILE A 336 -33.97 8.55 9.52
N ASP A 337 -34.97 9.39 9.74
CA ASP A 337 -35.34 9.82 11.09
C ASP A 337 -35.93 8.65 11.91
N THR A 338 -36.60 7.69 11.26
CA THR A 338 -37.05 6.44 11.88
C THR A 338 -35.85 5.56 12.24
N ILE A 339 -34.85 5.49 11.34
CA ILE A 339 -33.61 4.75 11.58
C ILE A 339 -32.83 5.37 12.77
N VAL A 340 -32.76 6.70 12.85
CA VAL A 340 -32.15 7.41 13.99
C VAL A 340 -32.85 7.06 15.29
N LYS A 341 -34.18 7.17 15.36
CA LYS A 341 -34.95 6.81 16.57
C LYS A 341 -34.76 5.35 17.01
N ARG A 342 -34.52 4.45 16.06
CA ARG A 342 -34.27 3.03 16.34
C ARG A 342 -32.93 2.79 17.04
N PHE A 343 -31.90 3.60 16.74
CA PHE A 343 -30.52 3.31 17.15
C PHE A 343 -29.88 4.36 18.05
N VAL A 344 -30.44 5.56 18.14
CA VAL A 344 -29.87 6.69 18.88
C VAL A 344 -30.95 7.25 19.80
N SER A 345 -30.65 7.38 21.10
CA SER A 345 -31.55 8.02 22.07
C SER A 345 -31.59 9.54 21.85
N ASP A 346 -32.66 10.20 22.28
CA ASP A 346 -32.82 11.66 22.10
C ASP A 346 -31.65 12.45 22.74
N LYS A 347 -31.17 11.99 23.91
CA LYS A 347 -29.98 12.55 24.56
C LYS A 347 -28.74 12.45 23.67
N ASN A 348 -28.52 11.29 23.05
CA ASN A 348 -27.36 11.07 22.19
C ASN A 348 -27.50 11.83 20.86
N VAL A 349 -28.72 12.05 20.35
CA VAL A 349 -28.96 12.95 19.20
C VAL A 349 -28.55 14.38 19.55
N GLN A 350 -28.88 14.87 20.75
CA GLN A 350 -28.47 16.19 21.21
C GLN A 350 -26.94 16.30 21.34
N ALA A 351 -26.28 15.28 21.89
CA ALA A 351 -24.82 15.27 22.06
C ALA A 351 -24.05 15.15 20.72
N LEU A 352 -24.53 14.31 19.79
CA LEU A 352 -23.90 14.10 18.49
C LEU A 352 -24.18 15.24 17.51
N GLY A 353 -25.36 15.86 17.61
CA GLY A 353 -25.94 16.69 16.58
C GLY A 353 -26.55 15.86 15.43
N GLU A 354 -27.48 16.48 14.71
CA GLU A 354 -28.32 15.81 13.71
C GLU A 354 -27.52 15.06 12.63
N LYS A 355 -26.49 15.70 12.06
CA LYS A 355 -25.66 15.10 11.00
C LYS A 355 -24.97 13.82 11.46
N ARG A 356 -24.33 13.85 12.64
CA ARG A 356 -23.58 12.70 13.16
C ARG A 356 -24.51 11.58 13.62
N ALA A 357 -25.66 11.93 14.20
CA ALA A 357 -26.68 10.96 14.56
C ALA A 357 -27.22 10.21 13.33
N LYS A 358 -27.51 10.92 12.23
CA LYS A 358 -27.94 10.32 10.96
C LYS A 358 -26.88 9.39 10.39
N GLU A 359 -25.62 9.82 10.37
CA GLU A 359 -24.50 9.03 9.85
C GLU A 359 -24.26 7.75 10.67
N TYR A 360 -24.25 7.87 12.00
CA TYR A 360 -24.13 6.74 12.91
C TYR A 360 -25.27 5.73 12.71
N ALA A 361 -26.52 6.21 12.66
CA ALA A 361 -27.68 5.34 12.55
C ALA A 361 -27.73 4.65 11.19
N TYR A 362 -27.38 5.37 10.12
CA TYR A 362 -27.36 4.83 8.76
C TYR A 362 -26.32 3.72 8.62
N ARG A 363 -25.09 3.92 9.11
CA ARG A 363 -24.03 2.89 9.09
C ARG A 363 -24.44 1.65 9.88
N LEU A 364 -24.97 1.84 11.08
CA LEU A 364 -25.45 0.73 11.91
C LEU A 364 -26.60 -0.03 11.24
N SER A 365 -27.49 0.64 10.51
CA SER A 365 -28.57 -0.02 9.76
C SER A 365 -28.08 -0.99 8.68
N LYS A 366 -26.81 -0.89 8.25
CA LYS A 366 -26.18 -1.80 7.29
C LYS A 366 -25.39 -2.93 7.93
N ALA A 367 -25.20 -2.89 9.26
CA ALA A 367 -24.50 -3.93 9.99
C ALA A 367 -25.28 -5.25 10.00
N PRO A 368 -24.63 -6.40 10.30
CA PRO A 368 -25.36 -7.65 10.49
C PRO A 368 -26.43 -7.55 11.59
N GLU A 369 -27.55 -8.26 11.41
CA GLU A 369 -28.79 -8.06 12.18
C GLU A 369 -28.58 -8.18 13.70
N GLN A 370 -27.71 -9.08 14.16
CA GLN A 370 -27.39 -9.26 15.58
C GLN A 370 -26.79 -7.99 16.22
N TYR A 371 -25.94 -7.26 15.49
CA TYR A 371 -25.33 -6.02 15.96
C TYR A 371 -26.34 -4.87 15.94
N GLN A 372 -27.24 -4.84 14.95
CA GLN A 372 -28.37 -3.90 14.97
C GLN A 372 -29.24 -4.11 16.21
N LYS A 373 -29.59 -5.36 16.51
CA LYS A 373 -30.46 -5.72 17.65
C LYS A 373 -29.84 -5.34 18.98
N ILE A 374 -28.57 -5.68 19.21
CA ILE A 374 -27.91 -5.37 20.48
C ILE A 374 -27.74 -3.86 20.67
N PHE A 375 -27.34 -3.11 19.64
CA PHE A 375 -27.24 -1.65 19.76
C PHE A 375 -28.59 -0.98 19.99
N ALA A 376 -29.65 -1.42 19.30
CA ALA A 376 -31.00 -0.91 19.54
C ALA A 376 -31.49 -1.20 20.97
N MET A 377 -31.18 -2.38 21.52
CA MET A 377 -31.55 -2.77 22.90
C MET A 377 -30.86 -1.93 23.97
N TYR A 378 -29.63 -1.47 23.70
CA TYR A 378 -28.82 -0.72 24.66
C TYR A 378 -28.75 0.80 24.39
N LYS A 379 -29.39 1.31 23.33
CA LYS A 379 -29.31 2.73 22.91
C LYS A 379 -29.66 3.74 24.01
N ASP A 380 -30.56 3.37 24.93
CA ASP A 380 -31.04 4.22 26.02
C ASP A 380 -30.23 4.03 27.32
N LYS A 381 -29.36 3.01 27.38
CA LYS A 381 -28.45 2.74 28.51
C LYS A 381 -27.06 3.34 28.30
N VAL A 382 -26.73 3.72 27.06
CA VAL A 382 -25.46 4.33 26.69
C VAL A 382 -25.65 5.83 26.53
N GLU A 383 -24.85 6.64 27.22
CA GLU A 383 -24.90 8.11 27.16
C GLU A 383 -23.59 8.66 26.58
N ILE A 384 -23.68 9.56 25.59
CA ILE A 384 -22.55 10.31 25.05
C ILE A 384 -22.45 11.64 25.81
N ALA A 385 -21.28 11.93 26.38
CA ALA A 385 -20.98 13.25 26.90
C ALA A 385 -20.87 14.27 25.76
N ASN A 386 -21.19 15.54 26.01
CA ASN A 386 -21.11 16.59 24.98
C ASN A 386 -19.75 16.57 24.26
N ILE A 387 -19.79 16.51 22.93
CA ILE A 387 -18.58 16.49 22.13
C ILE A 387 -17.83 17.81 22.31
N SER A 388 -16.66 17.75 22.93
CA SER A 388 -15.80 18.92 23.17
C SER A 388 -14.36 18.65 22.74
N LYS A 389 -13.66 19.72 22.36
CA LYS A 389 -12.21 19.69 22.12
C LYS A 389 -11.40 19.51 23.41
N ASP A 390 -12.01 19.76 24.56
CA ASP A 390 -11.40 19.67 25.89
C ASP A 390 -11.37 18.24 26.45
N VAL A 391 -12.02 17.30 25.75
CA VAL A 391 -11.93 15.87 26.06
C VAL A 391 -10.52 15.38 25.74
N ALA A 392 -9.85 14.78 26.72
CA ALA A 392 -8.47 14.31 26.59
C ALA A 392 -8.34 13.23 25.50
N ASN A 393 -9.16 12.17 25.57
CA ASN A 393 -9.14 11.02 24.67
C ASN A 393 -10.55 10.53 24.34
N ASN A 394 -10.70 9.79 23.24
CA ASN A 394 -11.93 9.05 23.00
C ASN A 394 -11.95 7.84 23.93
N SER A 395 -12.97 7.71 24.76
CA SER A 395 -13.06 6.61 25.73
C SER A 395 -14.46 6.47 26.30
N TYR A 396 -14.85 5.25 26.60
CA TYR A 396 -15.92 4.96 27.56
C TYR A 396 -15.37 4.99 29.00
N ASP A 397 -16.01 5.76 29.88
CA ASP A 397 -15.72 5.76 31.32
C ASP A 397 -16.73 4.88 32.07
N PRO A 398 -16.30 3.77 32.70
CA PRO A 398 -17.19 2.87 33.41
C PRO A 398 -17.72 3.43 34.74
N MET A 399 -17.12 4.49 35.29
CA MET A 399 -17.52 5.09 36.58
C MET A 399 -18.73 5.98 36.43
N ASP A 400 -18.71 6.89 35.45
CA ASP A 400 -19.85 7.77 35.16
C ASP A 400 -20.77 7.22 34.05
N LYS A 401 -20.36 6.13 33.40
CA LYS A 401 -21.06 5.40 32.33
C LYS A 401 -21.29 6.25 31.08
N LYS A 402 -20.37 7.17 30.77
CA LYS A 402 -20.45 8.04 29.59
C LYS A 402 -19.37 7.73 28.57
N ILE A 403 -19.70 7.98 27.31
CA ILE A 403 -18.76 7.96 26.19
C ILE A 403 -18.30 9.38 25.91
N TYR A 404 -16.99 9.58 25.95
CA TYR A 404 -16.33 10.82 25.60
C TYR A 404 -15.75 10.71 24.20
N LEU A 405 -16.16 11.62 23.30
CA LEU A 405 -15.74 11.63 21.89
C LEU A 405 -15.19 12.99 21.49
N ARG A 406 -14.15 12.97 20.66
CA ARG A 406 -13.55 14.12 19.99
C ARG A 406 -13.97 14.14 18.52
N ASP A 407 -13.82 15.29 17.86
CA ASP A 407 -14.13 15.42 16.43
C ASP A 407 -13.40 14.39 15.54
N VAL A 408 -12.19 13.99 15.94
CA VAL A 408 -11.38 12.98 15.23
C VAL A 408 -11.99 11.58 15.24
N ALA A 409 -12.88 11.23 16.19
CA ALA A 409 -13.56 9.93 16.21
C ALA A 409 -14.51 9.72 15.03
N PHE A 410 -14.98 10.83 14.44
CA PHE A 410 -15.92 10.84 13.32
C PHE A 410 -15.21 10.96 11.97
N ALA A 411 -13.90 11.15 11.96
CA ALA A 411 -13.10 11.41 10.76
C ALA A 411 -12.24 10.21 10.38
N LYS A 412 -11.92 10.10 9.08
CA LYS A 412 -10.97 9.10 8.60
C LYS A 412 -9.56 9.46 9.08
N SER A 413 -8.82 8.48 9.60
CA SER A 413 -7.41 8.64 9.93
C SER A 413 -6.54 7.71 9.08
N SER A 414 -5.21 7.75 9.29
CA SER A 414 -4.31 6.78 8.67
C SER A 414 -4.41 5.38 9.28
N ILE A 415 -5.10 5.22 10.41
CA ILE A 415 -5.16 3.97 11.17
C ILE A 415 -6.56 3.35 11.25
N GLN A 416 -7.62 4.14 11.07
CA GLN A 416 -9.01 3.74 11.31
C GLN A 416 -9.96 4.41 10.31
N LYS A 417 -11.10 3.78 10.02
CA LYS A 417 -12.18 4.37 9.22
C LYS A 417 -13.01 5.33 10.07
N GLU A 418 -13.73 6.24 9.41
CA GLU A 418 -14.70 7.14 10.06
C GLU A 418 -15.68 6.35 10.91
N TYR A 419 -15.94 6.77 12.15
CA TYR A 419 -16.82 6.11 13.13
C TYR A 419 -16.33 4.78 13.74
N ASP A 420 -15.17 4.23 13.34
CA ASP A 420 -14.64 3.00 13.97
C ASP A 420 -14.48 3.17 15.49
N LEU A 421 -13.90 4.31 15.92
CA LEU A 421 -13.76 4.65 17.35
C LEU A 421 -15.12 4.82 18.04
N VAL A 422 -16.10 5.40 17.35
CA VAL A 422 -17.43 5.60 17.94
C VAL A 422 -18.08 4.25 18.26
N TYR A 423 -18.09 3.31 17.32
CA TYR A 423 -18.65 1.98 17.58
C TYR A 423 -17.83 1.18 18.59
N HIS A 424 -16.52 1.39 18.64
CA HIS A 424 -15.64 0.76 19.63
C HIS A 424 -16.00 1.18 21.05
N GLU A 425 -16.11 2.49 21.33
CA GLU A 425 -16.50 2.96 22.68
C GLU A 425 -17.93 2.55 23.04
N PHE A 426 -18.84 2.52 22.08
CA PHE A 426 -20.19 2.00 22.30
C PHE A 426 -20.18 0.52 22.68
N ALA A 427 -19.30 -0.27 22.09
CA ALA A 427 -19.18 -1.68 22.41
C ALA A 427 -18.64 -1.90 23.84
N HIS A 428 -17.70 -1.07 24.32
CA HIS A 428 -17.29 -1.06 25.73
C HIS A 428 -18.45 -0.73 26.67
N ALA A 429 -19.27 0.27 26.32
CA ALA A 429 -20.45 0.63 27.12
C ALA A 429 -21.50 -0.50 27.17
N ILE A 430 -21.71 -1.20 26.06
CA ILE A 430 -22.60 -2.37 25.98
C ILE A 430 -22.04 -3.52 26.82
N ASP A 431 -20.74 -3.83 26.71
CA ASP A 431 -20.11 -4.89 27.50
C ASP A 431 -20.22 -4.60 29.01
N ASN A 432 -19.97 -3.35 29.42
CA ASN A 432 -20.16 -2.93 30.81
C ASN A 432 -21.61 -3.08 31.27
N SER A 433 -22.57 -2.68 30.44
CA SER A 433 -24.01 -2.85 30.71
C SER A 433 -24.41 -4.32 30.85
N LEU A 434 -23.64 -5.22 30.24
CA LEU A 434 -23.76 -6.68 30.33
C LEU A 434 -22.94 -7.30 31.48
N LYS A 435 -22.46 -6.47 32.42
CA LYS A 435 -21.59 -6.87 33.53
C LYS A 435 -20.26 -7.45 33.05
N ASN A 436 -19.65 -6.80 32.06
CA ASN A 436 -18.38 -7.18 31.41
C ASN A 436 -18.41 -8.64 30.94
N VAL A 437 -19.44 -8.99 30.16
CA VAL A 437 -19.71 -10.37 29.72
C VAL A 437 -18.54 -10.96 28.95
N SER A 438 -17.81 -10.13 28.20
CA SER A 438 -16.59 -10.53 27.47
C SER A 438 -15.51 -11.14 28.38
N THR A 439 -15.48 -10.74 29.65
CA THR A 439 -14.45 -11.12 30.63
C THR A 439 -14.81 -12.33 31.48
N LYS A 440 -16.03 -12.89 31.32
CA LYS A 440 -16.49 -14.00 32.14
C LYS A 440 -15.79 -15.31 31.79
N ASP A 441 -15.39 -16.05 32.83
CA ASP A 441 -14.68 -17.32 32.72
C ASP A 441 -15.48 -18.40 31.94
N GLU A 442 -16.81 -18.28 31.86
CA GLU A 442 -17.66 -19.21 31.11
C GLU A 442 -17.37 -19.23 29.60
N PHE A 443 -16.94 -18.09 29.05
CA PHE A 443 -16.62 -17.95 27.63
C PHE A 443 -15.14 -18.24 27.32
N LYS A 444 -14.25 -18.14 28.32
CA LYS A 444 -12.79 -18.31 28.17
C LYS A 444 -12.22 -17.52 26.99
N LEU A 445 -12.76 -16.33 26.74
CA LEU A 445 -12.40 -15.50 25.58
C LEU A 445 -10.92 -15.13 25.62
N GLU A 446 -10.44 -14.60 26.76
CA GLU A 446 -9.04 -14.17 26.89
C GLU A 446 -8.05 -15.34 26.69
N ASP A 447 -8.32 -16.49 27.33
CA ASP A 447 -7.47 -17.68 27.23
C ASP A 447 -7.40 -18.23 25.80
N THR A 448 -8.53 -18.19 25.08
CA THR A 448 -8.61 -18.64 23.68
C THR A 448 -7.86 -17.67 22.78
N LEU A 449 -8.09 -16.37 22.98
CA LEU A 449 -7.50 -15.29 22.18
C LEU A 449 -5.99 -15.23 22.32
N ARG A 450 -5.46 -15.39 23.54
CA ARG A 450 -4.01 -15.43 23.82
C ARG A 450 -3.28 -16.48 23.01
N LYS A 451 -3.92 -17.63 22.76
CA LYS A 451 -3.35 -18.70 21.93
C LYS A 451 -3.53 -18.41 20.44
N GLU A 452 -4.77 -18.12 20.03
CA GLU A 452 -5.11 -17.95 18.62
C GLU A 452 -4.42 -16.78 17.95
N VAL A 453 -4.32 -15.62 18.61
CA VAL A 453 -3.71 -14.44 17.99
C VAL A 453 -2.23 -14.68 17.72
N VAL A 454 -1.53 -15.34 18.66
CA VAL A 454 -0.11 -15.67 18.47
C VAL A 454 0.07 -16.67 17.34
N GLU A 455 -0.62 -17.81 17.40
CA GLU A 455 -0.53 -18.86 16.39
C GLU A 455 -1.00 -18.39 15.01
N GLY A 456 -2.09 -17.62 14.97
CA GLY A 456 -2.70 -17.07 13.77
C GLY A 456 -1.80 -16.06 13.07
N VAL A 457 -1.21 -15.13 13.82
CA VAL A 457 -0.21 -14.19 13.27
C VAL A 457 1.01 -14.96 12.79
N GLU A 458 1.55 -15.90 13.56
CA GLU A 458 2.72 -16.69 13.13
C GLU A 458 2.47 -17.53 11.88
N LYS A 459 1.30 -18.16 11.79
CA LYS A 459 0.87 -18.89 10.60
C LYS A 459 0.75 -17.95 9.41
N TYR A 460 0.11 -16.79 9.59
CA TYR A 460 -0.02 -15.78 8.53
C TYR A 460 1.36 -15.31 8.04
N LEU A 461 2.28 -15.03 8.97
CA LEU A 461 3.66 -14.67 8.65
C LEU A 461 4.38 -15.80 7.92
N SER A 462 4.18 -17.06 8.30
CA SER A 462 4.85 -18.18 7.63
C SER A 462 4.45 -18.34 6.15
N ILE A 463 3.22 -17.93 5.80
CA ILE A 463 2.67 -18.01 4.45
C ILE A 463 3.05 -16.77 3.63
N HIS A 464 2.83 -15.57 4.20
CA HIS A 464 2.91 -14.31 3.47
C HIS A 464 4.28 -13.61 3.62
N TYR A 465 5.02 -13.93 4.68
CA TYR A 465 6.31 -13.34 5.02
C TYR A 465 7.31 -14.40 5.48
N PRO A 466 7.63 -15.42 4.65
CA PRO A 466 8.43 -16.58 5.06
C PRO A 466 9.82 -16.22 5.60
N ASN A 467 10.36 -15.07 5.19
CA ASN A 467 11.62 -14.53 5.67
C ASN A 467 11.61 -14.16 7.17
N LEU A 468 10.42 -14.00 7.78
CA LEU A 468 10.26 -13.67 9.20
C LEU A 468 10.14 -14.90 10.10
N LYS A 469 9.97 -16.10 9.54
CA LYS A 469 9.71 -17.35 10.27
C LYS A 469 10.71 -17.68 11.38
N ASN A 470 12.00 -17.35 11.18
CA ASN A 470 13.08 -17.67 12.13
C ASN A 470 13.55 -16.45 12.95
N THR A 471 12.83 -15.33 12.85
CA THR A 471 13.20 -14.11 13.60
C THR A 471 12.67 -14.23 15.02
N ARG A 472 13.53 -14.02 16.03
CA ARG A 472 13.11 -14.08 17.44
C ARG A 472 12.08 -12.99 17.72
N ARG A 473 10.94 -13.37 18.31
CA ARG A 473 9.80 -12.48 18.62
C ARG A 473 10.20 -11.24 19.44
N GLU A 474 11.09 -11.43 20.41
CA GLU A 474 11.58 -10.36 21.29
C GLU A 474 12.61 -9.42 20.63
N SER A 475 13.05 -9.74 19.41
CA SER A 475 14.00 -8.86 18.72
C SER A 475 13.31 -7.60 18.20
N LYS A 476 13.99 -6.46 18.33
CA LYS A 476 13.56 -5.20 17.71
C LYS A 476 13.38 -5.35 16.18
N THR A 477 14.14 -6.23 15.55
CA THR A 477 14.01 -6.58 14.13
C THR A 477 12.65 -7.21 13.80
N PHE A 478 12.09 -8.03 14.69
CA PHE A 478 10.78 -8.64 14.50
C PHE A 478 9.67 -7.61 14.56
N SER A 479 9.64 -6.78 15.60
CA SER A 479 8.72 -5.64 15.75
C SER A 479 8.75 -4.72 14.52
N ILE A 480 9.94 -4.27 14.11
CA ILE A 480 10.12 -3.42 12.92
C ILE A 480 9.63 -4.12 11.65
N SER A 481 9.82 -5.43 11.53
CA SER A 481 9.37 -6.16 10.34
C SER A 481 7.86 -6.32 10.29
N LEU A 482 7.20 -6.42 11.45
CA LEU A 482 5.74 -6.41 11.55
C LEU A 482 5.17 -5.05 11.18
N ASP A 483 5.72 -3.96 11.73
CA ASP A 483 5.34 -2.58 11.43
C ASP A 483 5.59 -2.15 9.98
N ASN A 484 6.48 -2.84 9.25
CA ASN A 484 6.73 -2.60 7.83
C ASN A 484 6.07 -3.64 6.91
N GLY A 485 5.35 -4.61 7.48
CA GLY A 485 4.75 -5.73 6.75
C GLY A 485 3.29 -5.88 7.11
N LEU A 486 2.98 -6.82 8.01
CA LEU A 486 1.61 -7.17 8.38
C LEU A 486 0.84 -5.97 8.98
N PHE A 487 1.52 -5.18 9.82
CA PHE A 487 0.97 -4.01 10.50
C PHE A 487 1.51 -2.70 9.90
N SER A 488 1.81 -2.70 8.59
CA SER A 488 2.25 -1.49 7.89
C SER A 488 1.16 -0.42 7.83
N LYS A 489 1.57 0.84 7.63
CA LYS A 489 0.65 1.97 7.51
C LYS A 489 -0.39 1.78 6.39
N GLU A 490 -0.07 1.00 5.37
CA GLU A 490 -0.97 0.67 4.27
C GLU A 490 -2.00 -0.39 4.67
N ASN A 491 -1.64 -1.30 5.57
CA ASN A 491 -2.47 -2.42 6.02
C ASN A 491 -3.23 -2.13 7.31
N ILE A 492 -2.80 -1.13 8.08
CA ILE A 492 -3.22 -0.94 9.47
C ILE A 492 -4.72 -0.68 9.64
N THR A 493 -5.40 -0.09 8.64
CA THR A 493 -6.87 0.05 8.66
C THR A 493 -7.60 -1.29 8.63
N LYS A 494 -6.93 -2.36 8.19
CA LYS A 494 -7.41 -3.75 8.19
C LYS A 494 -6.85 -4.53 9.38
N THR A 495 -5.58 -4.32 9.71
CA THR A 495 -4.83 -5.19 10.63
C THR A 495 -4.61 -4.59 12.03
N GLY A 496 -4.98 -3.32 12.25
CA GLY A 496 -4.67 -2.56 13.47
C GLY A 496 -5.20 -3.17 14.75
N ASN A 497 -6.43 -3.70 14.72
CA ASN A 497 -7.02 -4.35 15.88
C ASN A 497 -6.22 -5.59 16.32
N ILE A 498 -5.86 -6.43 15.35
CA ILE A 498 -4.97 -7.57 15.61
C ILE A 498 -3.58 -7.11 16.05
N ALA A 499 -3.07 -5.99 15.52
CA ALA A 499 -1.79 -5.42 15.95
C ALA A 499 -1.81 -5.06 17.43
N ASP A 500 -2.87 -4.38 17.88
CA ASP A 500 -3.04 -3.94 19.26
C ASP A 500 -3.11 -5.14 20.22
N ILE A 501 -3.98 -6.10 19.93
CA ILE A 501 -4.13 -7.32 20.72
C ILE A 501 -2.85 -8.18 20.70
N TYR A 502 -2.20 -8.32 19.55
CA TYR A 502 -0.93 -9.05 19.45
C TYR A 502 0.17 -8.39 20.28
N SER A 503 0.29 -7.05 20.22
CA SER A 503 1.20 -6.26 21.06
C SER A 503 0.91 -6.50 22.55
N GLY A 504 -0.35 -6.39 22.97
CA GLY A 504 -0.77 -6.60 24.35
C GLY A 504 -0.49 -7.99 24.89
N ILE A 505 -0.65 -9.03 24.07
CA ILE A 505 -0.42 -10.43 24.48
C ILE A 505 1.08 -10.78 24.51
N THR A 506 1.85 -10.28 23.53
CA THR A 506 3.23 -10.72 23.32
C THR A 506 4.28 -9.78 23.92
N GLY A 507 3.90 -8.55 24.27
CA GLY A 507 4.82 -7.49 24.67
C GLY A 507 5.65 -6.92 23.52
N VAL A 508 5.37 -7.32 22.26
CA VAL A 508 6.06 -6.79 21.08
C VAL A 508 5.62 -5.35 20.86
N ILE A 509 6.55 -4.41 21.00
CA ILE A 509 6.27 -2.98 20.79
C ILE A 509 6.02 -2.74 19.29
N LEU A 510 4.80 -2.36 18.93
CA LEU A 510 4.41 -1.97 17.58
C LEU A 510 4.14 -0.47 17.52
N SER A 511 4.11 0.09 16.30
CA SER A 511 3.85 1.51 16.06
C SER A 511 2.39 1.92 16.32
N TYR A 512 1.50 0.94 16.52
CA TYR A 512 0.06 1.11 16.68
C TYR A 512 -0.44 0.23 17.83
N GLY A 513 -1.50 0.69 18.50
CA GLY A 513 -2.08 0.05 19.67
C GLY A 513 -1.84 0.82 20.96
N HIS A 514 -2.10 0.17 22.08
CA HIS A 514 -2.00 0.79 23.39
C HIS A 514 -0.57 0.83 23.95
N ALA A 515 -0.33 1.80 24.85
CA ALA A 515 0.95 1.93 25.53
C ALA A 515 1.23 0.72 26.46
N PRO A 516 2.52 0.39 26.72
CA PRO A 516 2.87 -0.63 27.69
C PRO A 516 2.19 -0.38 29.04
N GLY A 517 1.67 -1.45 29.65
CA GLY A 517 0.93 -1.40 30.91
C GLY A 517 -0.60 -1.32 30.76
N TYR A 518 -1.12 -1.00 29.58
CA TYR A 518 -2.57 -0.91 29.35
C TYR A 518 -3.31 -2.24 29.62
N TYR A 519 -2.67 -3.35 29.26
CA TYR A 519 -3.23 -4.70 29.35
C TYR A 519 -2.88 -5.46 30.64
N ASP A 520 -2.28 -4.78 31.63
CA ASP A 520 -1.84 -5.41 32.88
C ASP A 520 -3.02 -5.83 33.78
N THR A 521 -4.20 -5.27 33.54
CA THR A 521 -5.42 -5.62 34.28
C THR A 521 -6.10 -6.84 33.67
N LYS A 522 -6.42 -7.86 34.48
CA LYS A 522 -7.14 -9.06 34.05
C LYS A 522 -8.45 -8.69 33.33
N GLY A 523 -8.75 -9.33 32.20
CA GLY A 523 -9.96 -9.09 31.43
C GLY A 523 -9.85 -7.97 30.39
N LYS A 524 -8.85 -7.07 30.48
CA LYS A 524 -8.68 -5.96 29.52
C LYS A 524 -8.53 -6.46 28.08
N ILE A 525 -7.74 -7.52 27.86
CA ILE A 525 -7.54 -8.07 26.50
C ILE A 525 -8.86 -8.60 25.91
N ALA A 526 -9.68 -9.29 26.71
CA ALA A 526 -10.98 -9.78 26.25
C ALA A 526 -11.97 -8.64 25.98
N SER A 527 -12.01 -7.64 26.85
CA SER A 527 -12.85 -6.44 26.70
C SER A 527 -12.49 -5.65 25.44
N GLU A 528 -11.20 -5.40 25.20
CA GLU A 528 -10.76 -4.70 23.99
C GLU A 528 -11.10 -5.48 22.72
N PHE A 529 -10.79 -6.77 22.70
CA PHE A 529 -11.07 -7.58 21.51
C PHE A 529 -12.57 -7.67 21.23
N PHE A 530 -13.41 -7.71 22.26
CA PHE A 530 -14.86 -7.60 22.11
C PHE A 530 -15.25 -6.28 21.42
N ALA A 531 -14.75 -5.15 21.91
CA ALA A 531 -15.06 -3.84 21.36
C ALA A 531 -14.56 -3.66 19.92
N GLU A 532 -13.35 -4.11 19.64
CA GLU A 532 -12.75 -4.14 18.31
C GLU A 532 -13.56 -4.97 17.32
N THR A 533 -13.96 -6.20 17.69
CA THR A 533 -14.72 -7.09 16.82
C THR A 533 -16.13 -6.58 16.56
N VAL A 534 -16.81 -6.04 17.57
CA VAL A 534 -18.14 -5.43 17.39
C VAL A 534 -18.05 -4.23 16.46
N SER A 535 -17.07 -3.34 16.66
CA SER A 535 -16.87 -2.16 15.81
C SER A 535 -16.57 -2.54 14.36
N THR A 536 -15.66 -3.49 14.11
CA THR A 536 -15.33 -3.90 12.74
C THR A 536 -16.46 -4.62 12.04
N ALA A 537 -17.23 -5.44 12.76
CA ALA A 537 -18.41 -6.09 12.19
C ALA A 537 -19.47 -5.09 11.70
N ILE A 538 -19.55 -3.91 12.33
CA ILE A 538 -20.49 -2.85 11.96
C ILE A 538 -19.93 -1.99 10.82
N ASN A 539 -18.69 -1.54 10.93
CA ASN A 539 -18.19 -0.40 10.14
C ASN A 539 -16.91 -0.69 9.34
N ASN A 540 -16.27 -1.84 9.55
CA ASN A 540 -15.05 -2.22 8.84
C ASN A 540 -14.99 -3.72 8.49
N PRO A 541 -15.79 -4.19 7.51
CA PRO A 541 -15.88 -5.62 7.17
C PRO A 541 -14.54 -6.26 6.77
N GLU A 542 -13.63 -5.50 6.17
CA GLU A 542 -12.31 -6.01 5.79
C GLU A 542 -11.45 -6.38 7.01
N ALA A 543 -11.49 -5.55 8.06
CA ALA A 543 -10.83 -5.84 9.34
C ALA A 543 -11.52 -6.98 10.08
N TYR A 544 -12.86 -7.07 10.02
CA TYR A 544 -13.62 -8.16 10.61
C TYR A 544 -13.26 -9.53 9.99
N GLU A 545 -13.18 -9.61 8.66
CA GLU A 545 -12.75 -10.83 7.98
C GLU A 545 -11.29 -11.18 8.29
N PHE A 546 -10.42 -10.18 8.47
CA PHE A 546 -9.04 -10.43 8.90
C PHE A 546 -8.98 -10.99 10.34
N GLN A 547 -9.79 -10.47 11.27
CA GLN A 547 -9.90 -11.01 12.62
C GLN A 547 -10.34 -12.48 12.61
N LYS A 548 -11.30 -12.86 11.77
CA LYS A 548 -11.71 -14.27 11.60
C LYS A 548 -10.60 -15.17 11.09
N VAL A 549 -9.72 -14.66 10.22
CA VAL A 549 -8.55 -15.41 9.72
C VAL A 549 -7.53 -15.66 10.84
N ILE A 550 -7.29 -14.66 11.69
CA ILE A 550 -6.27 -14.74 12.74
C ILE A 550 -6.79 -15.42 14.02
N ALA A 551 -7.98 -15.07 14.48
CA ALA A 551 -8.59 -15.52 15.73
C ALA A 551 -10.04 -16.04 15.51
N PRO A 552 -10.20 -17.14 14.76
CA PRO A 552 -11.51 -17.64 14.35
C PRO A 552 -12.40 -18.04 15.54
N LYS A 553 -11.88 -18.81 16.52
CA LYS A 553 -12.71 -19.26 17.65
C LYS A 553 -13.05 -18.10 18.57
N SER A 554 -12.10 -17.18 18.79
CA SER A 554 -12.32 -15.99 19.62
C SER A 554 -13.40 -15.09 19.01
N THR A 555 -13.41 -14.92 17.68
CA THR A 555 -14.47 -14.20 16.97
C THR A 555 -15.81 -14.93 17.08
N MET A 556 -15.83 -16.27 16.96
CA MET A 556 -17.04 -17.07 17.17
C MET A 556 -17.57 -17.00 18.61
N ILE A 557 -16.70 -16.88 19.62
CA ILE A 557 -17.12 -16.69 21.02
C ILE A 557 -17.85 -15.36 21.18
N ILE A 558 -17.38 -14.29 20.54
CA ILE A 558 -18.08 -12.99 20.56
C ILE A 558 -19.45 -13.08 19.89
N GLU A 559 -19.53 -13.75 18.74
CA GLU A 559 -20.83 -14.02 18.09
C GLU A 559 -21.76 -14.84 19.00
N LYS A 560 -21.22 -15.80 19.75
CA LYS A 560 -21.97 -16.59 20.73
C LYS A 560 -22.45 -15.74 21.91
N ILE A 561 -21.59 -14.89 22.47
CA ILE A 561 -21.94 -13.94 23.54
C ILE A 561 -23.12 -13.07 23.10
N ILE A 562 -23.03 -12.45 21.91
CA ILE A 562 -24.08 -11.60 21.37
C ILE A 562 -25.37 -12.41 21.16
N LYS A 563 -25.26 -13.62 20.64
CA LYS A 563 -26.43 -14.50 20.44
C LYS A 563 -27.08 -14.90 21.76
N GLU A 564 -26.32 -15.12 22.83
CA GLU A 564 -26.87 -15.44 24.16
C GLU A 564 -27.53 -14.24 24.83
N VAL A 565 -26.99 -13.03 24.62
CA VAL A 565 -27.59 -11.78 25.11
C VAL A 565 -28.92 -11.46 24.40
N LEU A 566 -29.08 -11.89 23.14
CA LEU A 566 -30.28 -11.67 22.35
C LEU A 566 -31.38 -12.74 22.55
N LYS A 567 -31.09 -13.81 23.29
CA LYS A 567 -32.09 -14.81 23.72
C LYS A 567 -32.77 -14.33 24.99
#